data_AF-A0A6B0ZL29-F1
#
_entry.id   AF-A0A6B0ZL29-F1
#
_cell.length_a   1.000
_cell.length_b   1.000
_cell.length_c   1.000
_cell.angle_alpha   90.00
_cell.angle_beta   90.00
_cell.angle_gamma   90.00
#
_symmetry.space_group_name_H-M   'P 1'
#
loop_
_entity.id
_entity.type
_entity.pdbx_description
1 polymer ?
#
loop_
_entity_poly.entity_id
_entity_poly.type
_entity_poly.pdbx_seq_one_letter_code
_entity_poly.pdbx_strand_id
1 'polypeptide(L)' 'MTPTPAAGELPLIISVDDHVMEPKDLWQQQLPPSMRARGPRVVQEKVRLHFTGGHYGF' A
#
# COMPACT_ATOMS: atom_id res chain seq x y z
N MET A 1 9.18 -1.42 37.90
CA MET A 1 8.66 -1.55 36.52
C MET A 1 8.00 -0.24 36.17
N THR A 2 8.49 0.46 35.14
CA THR A 2 7.89 1.71 34.69
C THR A 2 6.63 1.37 33.88
N PRO A 3 5.45 1.93 34.21
CA PRO A 3 4.24 1.64 33.46
C PRO A 3 4.37 2.17 32.02
N THR A 4 3.80 1.44 31.06
CA THR A 4 3.60 1.96 29.71
C THR A 4 2.67 3.19 29.81
N PRO A 5 3.06 4.36 29.29
CA PRO A 5 2.24 5.56 29.36
C PRO A 5 0.93 5.37 28.59
N ALA A 6 -0.13 6.04 29.05
CA ALA A 6 -1.40 6.05 28.33
C ALA A 6 -1.24 6.82 26.99
N ALA A 7 -2.04 6.50 25.98
CA ALA A 7 -1.91 7.11 24.66
C ALA A 7 -1.99 8.65 24.66
N GLY A 8 -2.73 9.24 25.62
CA GLY A 8 -2.84 10.69 25.80
C GLY A 8 -1.66 11.36 26.53
N GLU A 9 -0.74 10.58 27.10
CA GLU A 9 0.48 11.09 27.77
C GLU A 9 1.67 11.15 26.81
N LEU A 10 1.55 10.56 25.62
CA LEU A 10 2.56 10.67 24.57
C LEU A 10 2.47 12.05 23.91
N PRO A 11 3.61 12.69 23.60
CA PRO A 11 3.59 13.93 22.82
C PRO A 11 3.04 13.65 21.42
N LEU A 12 2.38 14.65 20.83
CA LEU A 12 2.01 14.58 19.42
C LEU A 12 3.28 14.56 18.55
N ILE A 13 3.30 13.66 17.57
CA ILE A 13 4.38 13.50 16.61
C ILE A 13 3.82 13.82 15.23
N ILE A 14 4.59 14.54 14.41
CA ILE A 14 4.25 14.77 13.00
C ILE A 14 4.69 13.54 12.19
N SER A 15 3.74 12.86 11.55
CA SER A 15 4.06 11.87 10.52
C SER A 15 4.55 12.61 9.27
N VAL A 16 5.77 12.32 8.84
CA VAL A 16 6.42 13.01 7.70
C VAL A 16 6.20 12.30 6.37
N ASP A 17 5.64 11.09 6.39
CA ASP A 17 5.45 10.27 5.19
C ASP A 17 4.26 9.30 5.35
N ASP A 18 3.06 9.81 5.09
CA ASP A 18 1.85 8.99 5.01
C ASP A 18 1.43 8.81 3.54
N HIS A 19 0.90 7.63 3.24
CA HIS A 19 0.37 7.32 1.91
C HIS A 19 -1.13 7.02 1.98
N VAL A 20 -1.84 7.37 0.91
CA VAL A 20 -3.23 6.99 0.72
C VAL A 20 -3.31 5.90 -0.33
N MET A 21 -4.26 4.99 -0.16
CA MET A 21 -4.64 4.03 -1.19
C MET A 21 -5.82 4.60 -1.96
N GLU A 22 -5.64 4.85 -3.26
CA GLU A 22 -6.70 5.40 -4.09
C GLU A 22 -7.81 4.37 -4.39
N PRO A 23 -9.03 4.84 -4.75
CA PRO A 23 -10.06 3.97 -5.29
C PRO A 23 -9.54 3.19 -6.51
N LYS A 24 -9.83 1.89 -6.54
CA LYS A 24 -9.33 0.95 -7.57
C LYS A 24 -9.66 1.35 -9.01
N ASP A 25 -10.69 2.18 -9.20
CA ASP A 25 -11.24 2.58 -10.49
C ASP A 25 -10.99 4.06 -10.82
N LEU A 26 -10.20 4.77 -10.00
CA LEU A 26 -9.86 6.18 -10.18
C LEU A 26 -9.44 6.46 -11.63
N TRP A 27 -8.50 5.70 -12.16
CA TRP A 27 -7.96 5.94 -13.50
C TRP A 27 -8.89 5.48 -14.63
N GLN A 28 -9.80 4.54 -14.37
CA GLN A 28 -10.82 4.16 -15.34
C GLN A 28 -11.92 5.21 -15.45
N GLN A 29 -12.17 5.97 -14.38
CA GLN A 29 -13.14 7.07 -14.37
C GLN A 29 -12.53 8.38 -14.90
N GLN A 30 -11.33 8.75 -14.43
CA GLN A 30 -10.78 10.10 -14.61
C GLN A 30 -9.93 10.27 -15.87
N LEU A 31 -9.34 9.21 -16.43
CA LEU A 31 -8.58 9.35 -17.67
C LEU A 31 -9.49 9.53 -18.90
N PRO A 32 -9.04 10.31 -19.91
CA PRO A 32 -9.69 10.34 -21.20
C PRO A 32 -9.87 8.92 -21.78
N PRO A 33 -10.96 8.64 -22.52
CA PRO A 33 -11.22 7.31 -23.05
C PRO A 33 -10.05 6.68 -23.81
N SER A 34 -9.29 7.48 -24.56
CA SER A 34 -8.10 7.05 -25.32
C SER A 34 -6.91 6.60 -24.45
N MET A 35 -6.92 6.90 -23.15
CA MET A 35 -5.80 6.63 -22.23
C MET A 35 -6.14 5.61 -21.14
N ARG A 36 -7.42 5.30 -20.89
CA ARG A 36 -7.86 4.42 -19.79
C ARG A 36 -7.17 3.06 -19.78
N ALA A 37 -6.92 2.48 -20.97
CA ALA A 37 -6.26 1.18 -21.09
C ALA A 37 -4.76 1.21 -20.71
N ARG A 38 -4.14 2.40 -20.72
CA ARG A 38 -2.72 2.61 -20.38
C ARG A 38 -2.53 3.07 -18.92
N GLY A 39 -3.59 3.48 -18.25
CA GLY A 39 -3.54 3.91 -16.85
C GLY A 39 -3.36 2.74 -15.87
N PRO A 40 -2.99 3.02 -14.61
CA PRO A 40 -2.96 2.01 -13.56
C PRO A 40 -4.31 1.30 -13.42
N ARG A 41 -4.26 -0.02 -13.19
CA ARG A 41 -5.45 -0.86 -12.99
C ARG A 41 -5.13 -2.00 -12.04
N VAL A 42 -6.15 -2.45 -11.32
CA VAL A 42 -6.07 -3.62 -10.44
C VAL A 42 -6.47 -4.87 -11.22
N VAL A 43 -5.71 -5.95 -11.06
CA VAL A 43 -6.06 -7.30 -11.53
C VAL A 43 -6.04 -8.23 -10.31
N GLN A 44 -7.08 -9.05 -10.15
CA GLN A 44 -7.15 -10.06 -9.09
C GLN A 44 -7.04 -11.44 -9.72
N GLU A 45 -5.96 -12.15 -9.39
CA GLU A 45 -5.69 -13.49 -9.90
C GLU A 45 -5.47 -14.47 -8.75
N LYS A 46 -5.92 -15.71 -8.92
CA LYS A 46 -5.59 -16.80 -8.02
C LYS A 46 -4.24 -17.36 -8.43
N VAL A 47 -3.22 -17.18 -7.59
CA VAL A 47 -1.88 -17.72 -7.83
C VAL A 47 -1.55 -18.82 -6.84
N ARG A 48 -0.73 -19.79 -7.28
CA ARG A 48 -0.10 -20.77 -6.39
C ARG A 48 1.36 -20.34 -6.18
N LEU A 49 1.66 -19.82 -5.00
CA LEU A 49 3.03 -19.48 -4.63
C LEU A 49 3.74 -20.77 -4.19
N HIS A 50 4.87 -21.08 -4.82
CA HIS A 50 5.77 -22.16 -4.40
C HIS A 50 7.07 -21.55 -3.91
N PHE A 51 7.36 -21.66 -2.62
CA PHE A 51 8.62 -21.18 -2.07
C PHE A 51 9.74 -22.17 -2.38
N THR A 52 10.65 -21.78 -3.27
CA THR A 52 11.90 -22.53 -3.52
C THR A 52 13.03 -21.87 -2.74
N GLY A 53 13.35 -22.43 -1.56
CA GLY A 53 14.56 -22.20 -0.75
C GLY A 53 15.19 -20.79 -0.81
N GLY A 54 15.00 -20.00 0.25
CA GLY A 54 15.49 -18.62 0.38
C GLY A 54 17.01 -18.45 0.25
N HIS A 55 17.51 -18.41 -0.98
CA HIS A 55 18.87 -18.02 -1.30
C HIS A 55 18.91 -16.52 -1.59
N TYR A 56 19.32 -15.75 -0.58
CA TYR A 56 19.92 -14.44 -0.80
C TYR A 56 21.41 -14.66 -1.00
N GLY A 57 21.89 -14.48 -2.22
CA GLY A 57 23.31 -14.55 -2.57
C GLY A 57 23.61 -13.51 -3.65
N PHE A 58 24.68 -12.76 -3.42
CA PHE A 58 25.12 -11.54 -4.13
C PHE A 58 25.40 -11.75 -5.62
#